data_AF-A0A258TDV4-F1
#
_entry.id   AF-A0A258TDV4-F1
#
_cell.length_a   1.000
_cell.length_b   1.000
_cell.length_c   1.000
_cell.angle_alpha   90.00
_cell.angle_beta   90.00
_cell.angle_gamma   90.00
#
_symmetry.space_group_name_H-M   'P 1'
#
loop_
_entity.id
_entity.type
_entity.pdbx_description
1 polymer ?
#
loop_
_entity_poly.entity_id
_entity_poly.type
_entity_poly.pdbx_seq_one_letter_code
_entity_poly.pdbx_strand_id
1 'polypeptide(L)'
;MISKFISGFFRHIDSVLLACILFAMMVGLLVLYSASGQQFSRVSAQMINMAVALAVMWGVANVQPQLIERIAIPAYLVGVLLLIAVSLFGDISHGARR
;
A
#
# COMPACT_ATOMS: atom_id res chain seq x y z
N MET A 1 -19.32 10.85 24.69
CA MET A 1 -19.37 11.51 23.35
C MET A 1 -18.15 11.19 22.48
N ILE A 2 -16.98 10.93 23.08
CA ILE A 2 -15.73 10.53 22.37
C ILE A 2 -15.81 9.12 21.75
N SER A 3 -16.57 8.19 22.36
CA SER A 3 -16.68 6.80 21.90
C SER A 3 -17.40 6.60 20.57
N LYS A 4 -18.28 7.53 20.16
CA LYS A 4 -18.98 7.48 18.86
C LYS A 4 -18.07 7.86 17.68
N PHE A 5 -17.06 8.69 17.94
CA PHE A 5 -16.08 9.08 16.93
C PHE A 5 -15.13 7.91 16.62
N ILE A 6 -14.71 7.19 17.66
CA ILE A 6 -13.84 6.01 17.52
C ILE A 6 -14.58 4.84 16.88
N SER A 7 -15.86 4.63 17.22
CA SER A 7 -16.64 3.51 16.66
C SER A 7 -17.04 3.70 15.19
N GLY A 8 -17.13 4.94 14.69
CA GLY A 8 -17.32 5.21 13.26
C GLY A 8 -16.05 4.94 12.44
N PHE A 9 -14.89 5.25 13.02
CA PHE A 9 -13.56 5.13 12.41
C PHE A 9 -13.08 3.67 12.31
N PHE A 10 -13.42 2.84 13.30
CA PHE A 10 -13.08 1.41 13.32
C PHE A 10 -14.16 0.49 12.71
N ARG A 11 -15.32 1.02 12.32
CA ARG A 11 -16.42 0.16 11.83
C ARG A 11 -16.13 -0.51 10.48
N HIS A 12 -15.24 0.09 9.69
CA HIS A 12 -14.90 -0.38 8.34
C HIS A 12 -13.57 -1.13 8.28
N ILE A 13 -12.85 -1.23 9.40
CA ILE A 13 -11.59 -1.98 9.48
C ILE A 13 -11.87 -3.33 10.12
N ASP A 14 -11.77 -4.38 9.32
CA ASP A 14 -11.86 -5.75 9.81
C ASP A 14 -10.59 -6.12 10.57
N SER A 15 -10.72 -6.28 11.90
CA SER A 15 -9.60 -6.58 12.79
C SER A 15 -8.89 -7.88 12.45
N VAL A 16 -9.58 -8.87 11.89
CA VAL A 16 -8.98 -10.16 11.50
C VAL A 16 -8.11 -9.96 10.26
N LEU A 17 -8.64 -9.25 9.25
CA LEU A 17 -7.87 -8.95 8.04
C LEU A 17 -6.64 -8.09 8.37
N LEU A 18 -6.80 -7.09 9.23
CA LEU A 18 -5.69 -6.24 9.64
C LEU A 18 -4.62 -7.04 10.40
N ALA A 19 -5.02 -7.97 11.27
CA ALA A 19 -4.08 -8.86 11.94
C ALA A 19 -3.33 -9.77 10.95
N CYS A 20 -4.01 -10.32 9.94
CA CYS A 20 -3.36 -11.10 8.88
C CYS A 20 -2.34 -10.27 8.10
N ILE A 21 -2.67 -9.02 7.76
CA ILE A 21 -1.77 -8.11 7.04
C ILE A 21 -0.54 -7.80 7.91
N LEU A 22 -0.73 -7.44 9.18
CA LEU A 22 0.38 -7.16 10.10
C LEU A 22 1.27 -8.39 10.30
N PHE A 23 0.68 -9.58 10.39
CA PHE A 23 1.44 -10.83 10.46
C PHE A 23 2.28 -11.06 9.19
N ALA A 24 1.69 -10.88 8.01
CA ALA A 24 2.42 -10.98 6.74
C ALA A 24 3.57 -9.96 6.65
N MET A 25 3.35 -8.72 7.11
CA MET A 25 4.39 -7.69 7.17
C MET A 25 5.53 -8.08 8.10
N MET A 26 5.22 -8.64 9.28
CA MET A 26 6.22 -9.11 10.24
C MET A 26 7.07 -10.24 9.65
N VAL A 27 6.43 -11.23 9.01
CA VAL A 27 7.15 -12.31 8.33
C VAL A 27 8.01 -11.75 7.19
N GLY A 28 7.49 -10.81 6.40
CA GLY A 28 8.24 -10.16 5.33
C GLY A 28 9.48 -9.41 5.82
N LEU A 29 9.39 -8.72 6.95
CA LEU A 29 10.53 -8.06 7.61
C LEU A 29 11.58 -9.08 8.09
N LEU A 30 11.15 -10.19 8.69
CA LEU A 30 12.05 -11.26 9.13
C LEU A 30 12.78 -11.91 7.95
N VAL A 31 12.06 -12.21 6.87
CA VAL A 31 12.64 -12.75 5.63
C VAL A 31 13.61 -11.76 5.01
N LEU A 32 13.26 -10.47 4.95
CA LEU A 32 14.14 -9.43 4.43
C LEU A 32 15.41 -9.28 5.28
N TYR A 33 15.28 -9.30 6.60
CA TYR A 33 16.43 -9.24 7.51
C TYR A 33 17.37 -10.44 7.32
N SER A 34 16.81 -11.63 7.12
CA SER A 34 17.58 -12.85 6.83
C SER A 34 18.27 -12.79 5.46
N ALA A 35 17.55 -12.42 4.40
CA ALA A 35 18.07 -12.37 3.04
C ALA A 35 19.06 -11.22 2.79
N SER A 36 18.94 -10.12 3.53
CA SER A 36 19.81 -8.95 3.37
C SER A 36 21.11 -9.02 4.17
N GLY A 37 21.35 -10.10 4.92
CA GLY A 37 22.58 -10.27 5.70
C GLY A 37 22.73 -9.23 6.81
N GLN A 38 21.65 -8.97 7.57
CA GLN A 38 21.60 -7.98 8.66
C GLN A 38 21.82 -6.51 8.26
N GLN A 39 21.57 -6.14 7.01
CA GLN A 39 21.60 -4.72 6.63
C GLN A 39 20.39 -3.96 7.19
N PHE A 40 20.60 -3.31 8.33
CA PHE A 40 19.59 -2.47 8.99
C PHE A 40 19.04 -1.36 8.09
N SER A 41 19.82 -0.86 7.12
CA SER A 41 19.36 0.15 6.15
C SER A 41 18.23 -0.33 5.26
N ARG A 42 18.25 -1.60 4.82
CA ARG A 42 17.18 -2.20 4.00
C ARG A 42 15.91 -2.39 4.83
N VAL A 43 16.07 -2.81 6.08
CA VAL A 43 14.97 -3.07 7.02
C VAL A 43 14.29 -1.76 7.41
N SER A 44 15.06 -0.71 7.72
CA SER A 44 14.51 0.60 8.07
C SER A 44 13.77 1.25 6.90
N ALA A 45 14.32 1.15 5.68
CA ALA A 45 13.63 1.61 4.47
C ALA A 45 12.31 0.85 4.25
N GLN A 46 12.31 -0.47 4.43
CA GLN A 46 11.08 -1.27 4.32
C GLN A 46 10.05 -0.89 5.39
N MET A 47 10.49 -0.62 6.62
CA MET A 47 9.62 -0.19 7.71
C MET A 47 8.97 1.18 7.40
N ILE A 48 9.70 2.12 6.81
CA ILE A 48 9.14 3.41 6.37
C ILE A 48 8.11 3.20 5.26
N ASN A 49 8.41 2.40 4.25
CA ASN A 49 7.46 2.08 3.18
C ASN A 49 6.17 1.43 3.73
N MET A 50 6.33 0.51 4.68
CA MET A 50 5.22 -0.12 5.39
C MET A 50 4.38 0.88 6.20
N ALA A 51 5.02 1.82 6.90
CA ALA A 51 4.33 2.86 7.65
C ALA A 51 3.53 3.80 6.73
N VAL A 52 4.11 4.21 5.60
CA VAL A 52 3.43 5.02 4.59
C VAL A 52 2.24 4.25 3.99
N ALA A 53 2.43 2.98 3.64
CA ALA A 53 1.35 2.14 3.12
C ALA A 53 0.19 1.98 4.11
N LEU A 54 0.48 1.77 5.40
CA LEU A 54 -0.55 1.70 6.44
C LEU A 54 -1.29 3.04 6.62
N ALA A 55 -0.57 4.17 6.57
CA ALA A 55 -1.19 5.49 6.64
C ALA A 55 -2.12 5.76 5.45
N VAL A 56 -1.70 5.39 4.23
CA VAL A 56 -2.52 5.52 3.02
C VAL A 56 -3.74 4.60 3.09
N MET A 57 -3.55 3.33 3.46
CA MET A 57 -4.65 2.37 3.66
C MET A 57 -5.68 2.93 4.66
N TRP A 58 -5.21 3.47 5.77
CA TRP A 58 -6.07 4.09 6.78
C TRP A 58 -6.84 5.28 6.20
N GLY A 59 -6.16 6.16 5.46
CA GLY A 59 -6.79 7.29 4.78
C GLY A 59 -7.90 6.85 3.83
N VAL A 60 -7.60 5.88 2.95
CA VAL A 60 -8.54 5.35 1.95
C VAL A 60 -9.71 4.62 2.61
N ALA A 61 -9.48 3.87 3.69
CA ALA A 61 -10.54 3.15 4.42
C ALA A 61 -11.62 4.08 5.01
N ASN A 62 -11.29 5.35 5.22
CA ASN A 62 -12.23 6.36 5.71
C ASN A 62 -12.97 7.11 4.59
N VAL A 63 -12.64 6.87 3.32
CA VAL A 63 -13.31 7.48 2.18
C VAL A 63 -14.59 6.70 1.87
N GLN A 64 -15.69 7.43 1.62
CA GLN A 64 -16.95 6.83 1.22
C GLN A 64 -16.80 6.04 -0.10
N PRO A 65 -17.30 4.80 -0.21
CA PRO A 65 -17.15 3.96 -1.41
C PRO A 65 -17.62 4.62 -2.72
N GLN A 66 -18.64 5.49 -2.63
CA GLN A 66 -19.19 6.23 -3.77
C GLN A 66 -18.19 7.20 -4.41
N LEU A 67 -17.29 7.77 -3.61
CA LEU A 67 -16.22 8.64 -4.13
C LEU A 67 -15.17 7.82 -4.87
N ILE A 68 -14.85 6.62 -4.37
CA ILE A 68 -13.90 5.70 -4.99
C ILE A 68 -14.44 5.25 -6.37
N GLU A 69 -15.73 4.92 -6.44
CA GLU A 69 -16.38 4.51 -7.68
C GLU A 69 -16.37 5.61 -8.75
N ARG A 70 -16.62 6.87 -8.36
CA ARG A 70 -16.55 8.03 -9.29
C ARG A 70 -15.15 8.25 -9.86
N ILE A 71 -14.12 7.95 -9.07
CA ILE A 71 -12.71 8.13 -9.49
C ILE A 71 -12.21 6.92 -10.30
N ALA A 72 -12.97 5.82 -10.38
CA ALA A 72 -12.53 4.60 -11.06
C ALA A 72 -12.20 4.83 -12.55
N ILE A 73 -13.07 5.53 -13.29
CA ILE A 73 -12.86 5.82 -14.72
C ILE A 73 -11.62 6.72 -14.94
N PRO A 74 -11.48 7.90 -14.29
CA PRO A 74 -10.30 8.73 -14.50
C PRO A 74 -9.02 8.04 -14.02
N ALA A 75 -9.05 7.29 -12.91
CA ALA A 75 -7.88 6.54 -12.44
C ALA A 75 -7.44 5.45 -13.44
N TYR A 76 -8.40 4.75 -14.07
CA TYR A 76 -8.11 3.77 -15.10
C TYR A 76 -7.45 4.41 -16.33
N LEU A 77 -7.99 5.53 -16.82
CA LEU A 77 -7.41 6.26 -17.95
C LEU A 77 -5.99 6.73 -17.65
N VAL A 78 -5.74 7.25 -16.45
CA VAL A 78 -4.39 7.63 -16.01
C VAL A 78 -3.46 6.40 -15.99
N GLY A 79 -3.92 5.26 -15.49
CA GLY A 79 -3.15 4.01 -15.49
C GLY A 79 -2.77 3.55 -16.91
N VAL A 80 -3.72 3.58 -17.85
CA VAL A 80 -3.45 3.24 -19.27
C VAL A 80 -2.47 4.22 -19.90
N LEU A 81 -2.61 5.51 -19.64
CA LEU A 81 -1.68 6.54 -20.12
C LEU A 81 -0.27 6.31 -19.59
N LEU A 82 -0.12 5.96 -18.30
CA LEU A 82 1.17 5.62 -17.70
C LEU A 82 1.79 4.37 -18.35
N LEU A 83 0.99 3.35 -18.66
CA LEU A 83 1.47 2.16 -19.38
C LEU A 83 1.96 2.49 -20.80
N ILE A 84 1.26 3.37 -21.51
CA ILE A 84 1.70 3.86 -22.82
C ILE A 84 2.98 4.70 -22.68
N ALA A 85 3.08 5.55 -21.65
CA ALA A 85 4.27 6.35 -21.40
C ALA A 85 5.49 5.46 -21.13
N VAL A 86 5.33 4.43 -20.29
CA VAL A 86 6.39 3.44 -20.01
C VAL A 86 6.76 2.64 -21.25
N SER A 87 5.81 2.28 -22.13
CA SER A 87 6.16 1.52 -23.34
C SER A 87 6.98 2.34 -24.34
N LEU A 88 6.77 3.66 -24.40
CA LEU A 88 7.48 4.58 -25.28
C LEU A 88 8.82 5.04 -24.69
N PHE A 89 8.84 5.41 -23.40
CA PHE A 89 9.96 6.11 -22.75
C PHE A 89 10.56 5.36 -21.55
N GLY A 90 10.02 4.20 -21.17
CA GLY A 90 10.50 3.44 -20.02
C GLY A 90 11.89 2.86 -20.23
N ASP A 91 12.58 2.60 -19.13
CA ASP A 91 13.94 2.04 -19.16
C ASP A 91 13.90 0.52 -19.25
N ILE A 92 14.81 -0.05 -20.03
CA ILE A 92 14.92 -1.51 -20.18
C ILE A 92 15.80 -2.04 -19.06
N SER A 93 15.20 -2.81 -18.15
CA SER A 93 15.90 -3.49 -17.06
C SER A 93 15.50 -4.96 -17.01
N HIS A 94 16.48 -5.85 -17.04
CA HIS A 94 16.29 -7.31 -17.06
C HIS A 94 15.39 -7.81 -18.20
N GLY A 95 15.50 -7.20 -19.40
CA GLY A 95 14.75 -7.62 -20.59
C GLY A 95 13.28 -7.15 -20.62
N ALA A 96 12.83 -6.39 -19.63
CA ALA A 96 11.51 -5.77 -19.57
C ALA A 96 11.65 -4.25 -19.51
N ARG A 97 10.73 -3.53 -20.17
CA ARG A 97 10.63 -2.06 -20.09
C ARG A 97 9.69 -1.70 -18.94
N ARG A 98 10.19 -0.91 -17.98
CA ARG A 98 9.43 -0.45 -16.78
C ARG A 98 9.46 1.06 -16.65
#